data_AF-A0A933SU31-F1
#
_entry.id   AF-A0A933SU31-F1
#
_cell.length_a   1.000
_cell.length_b   1.000
_cell.length_c   1.000
_cell.angle_alpha   90.00
_cell.angle_beta   90.00
_cell.angle_gamma   90.00
#
_symmetry.space_group_name_H-M   'P 1'
#
loop_
_entity.id
_entity.type
_entity.pdbx_description
1 polymer ?
#
loop_
_entity_poly.entity_id
_entity_poly.type
_entity_poly.pdbx_seq_one_letter_code
_entity_poly.pdbx_strand_id
1 'polypeptide(L)' 'WSIENSRHYIIDWNYDEDRSRIRTGSGPENVTRLRRFAVGLIKSKGVSNVAQKMRLLHRSARLVFDYLRMTKNSCTLNGA' A
#
# COMPACT_ATOMS: atom_id res chain seq x y z
N TRP A 1 -4.78 9.87 -21.13
CA TRP A 1 -3.59 9.96 -20.27
C TRP A 1 -3.85 10.08 -18.76
N SER A 2 -5.07 10.38 -18.28
CA SER A 2 -5.27 10.79 -16.87
C SER A 2 -5.16 9.65 -15.82
N ILE A 3 -5.42 8.39 -16.20
CA ILE A 3 -5.54 7.28 -15.23
C ILE A 3 -4.19 6.66 -14.83
N GLU A 4 -3.17 6.80 -15.68
CA GLU A 4 -1.84 6.23 -15.45
C GLU A 4 -0.93 7.17 -14.65
N ASN A 5 -1.04 8.48 -14.87
CA ASN A 5 -0.14 9.46 -14.26
C ASN A 5 -0.30 9.57 -12.73
N SER A 6 -1.55 9.46 -12.23
CA SER A 6 -1.80 9.48 -10.79
C SER A 6 -1.32 8.22 -10.07
N ARG A 7 -1.32 7.06 -10.75
CA ARG A 7 -0.81 5.82 -10.16
C ARG A 7 0.71 5.84 -10.07
N HIS A 8 1.37 6.32 -11.12
CA HIS A 8 2.82 6.48 -11.14
C HIS A 8 3.29 7.39 -10.00
N TYR A 9 2.72 8.60 -9.89
CA TYR A 9 3.10 9.55 -8.84
C TYR A 9 2.95 8.98 -7.42
N ILE A 10 1.89 8.20 -7.14
CA ILE A 10 1.69 7.58 -5.83
C ILE A 10 2.73 6.49 -5.57
N ILE A 11 3.08 5.68 -6.57
CA ILE A 11 4.04 4.59 -6.43
C ILE A 11 5.46 5.14 -6.28
N ASP A 12 5.88 6.04 -7.18
CA ASP A 12 7.19 6.69 -7.16
C ASP A 12 7.42 7.44 -5.83
N TRP A 13 6.44 8.21 -5.35
CA TRP A 13 6.60 9.04 -4.15
C TRP A 13 6.43 8.30 -2.83
N ASN A 14 5.59 7.26 -2.75
CA ASN A 14 5.38 6.52 -1.49
C ASN A 14 6.37 5.36 -1.32
N TYR A 15 6.81 4.74 -2.41
CA TYR A 15 7.74 3.60 -2.36
C TYR A 15 9.17 3.99 -2.72
N ASP A 16 9.39 5.25 -3.08
CA ASP A 16 10.72 5.79 -3.34
C ASP A 16 11.44 4.93 -4.38
N GLU A 17 10.69 4.60 -5.44
CA GLU A 17 11.02 3.59 -6.44
C GLU A 17 12.39 3.85 -7.07
N ASP A 18 12.71 5.13 -7.30
CA ASP A 18 13.98 5.61 -7.82
C ASP A 18 15.20 5.21 -6.96
N ARG A 19 15.04 5.20 -5.62
CA ARG A 19 16.11 4.80 -4.68
C ARG A 19 16.11 3.30 -4.38
N SER A 20 15.17 2.53 -4.92
CA SER A 20 15.09 1.09 -4.67
C SER A 20 16.29 0.37 -5.31
N ARG A 21 17.16 -0.22 -4.49
CA ARG A 21 18.37 -0.95 -4.95
C ARG A 21 18.07 -2.38 -5.46
N ILE A 22 16.79 -2.76 -5.53
CA ILE A 22 16.34 -4.08 -5.97
C ILE A 22 16.49 -4.14 -7.50
N ARG A 23 17.66 -4.56 -7.98
CA ARG A 23 18.00 -4.65 -9.41
C ARG A 23 18.38 -6.06 -9.88
N THR A 24 18.33 -7.05 -8.98
CA THR A 24 18.82 -8.41 -9.26
C THR A 24 17.67 -9.37 -9.54
N GLY A 25 17.80 -10.18 -10.60
CA GLY A 25 16.84 -11.23 -10.97
C GLY A 25 15.42 -10.68 -11.20
N SER A 26 14.40 -11.44 -10.78
CA SER A 26 12.97 -11.04 -10.86
C SER A 26 12.52 -10.10 -9.75
N GLY A 27 13.45 -9.59 -8.93
CA GLY A 27 13.18 -8.63 -7.85
C GLY A 27 12.38 -7.38 -8.29
N PRO A 28 12.82 -6.63 -9.32
CA PRO A 28 12.10 -5.43 -9.79
C PRO A 28 10.66 -5.71 -10.26
N GLU A 29 10.39 -6.85 -10.91
CA GLU A 29 9.02 -7.21 -11.30
C GLU A 29 8.16 -7.58 -10.09
N ASN A 30 8.69 -8.39 -9.17
CA ASN A 30 7.96 -8.82 -7.98
C ASN A 30 7.61 -7.64 -7.08
N VAL A 31 8.55 -6.70 -6.87
CA VAL A 31 8.29 -5.51 -6.05
C VAL A 31 7.26 -4.60 -6.72
N THR A 32 7.31 -4.44 -8.03
CA THR A 32 6.32 -3.68 -8.79
C THR A 32 4.91 -4.28 -8.64
N ARG A 33 4.78 -5.60 -8.73
CA ARG A 33 3.50 -6.30 -8.52
C ARG A 33 2.99 -6.13 -7.10
N LEU A 34 3.86 -6.26 -6.08
CA LEU A 34 3.48 -6.06 -4.68
C LEU A 34 3.03 -4.63 -4.39
N ARG A 35 3.71 -3.62 -4.95
CA ARG A 35 3.31 -2.21 -4.83
C ARG A 35 1.92 -1.96 -5.42
N ARG A 36 1.69 -2.47 -6.64
CA ARG A 36 0.38 -2.40 -7.31
C ARG A 36 -0.72 -3.09 -6.50
N PHE A 37 -0.41 -4.25 -5.91
CA PHE A 37 -1.32 -4.97 -5.04
C PHE A 37 -1.68 -4.16 -3.79
N ALA A 38 -0.70 -3.59 -3.10
CA ALA A 38 -0.93 -2.78 -1.90
C ALA A 38 -1.81 -1.54 -2.19
N VAL A 39 -1.55 -0.84 -3.30
CA VAL A 39 -2.38 0.29 -3.76
C VAL A 39 -3.81 -0.16 -4.07
N GLY A 40 -3.96 -1.29 -4.77
CA GLY A 40 -5.27 -1.88 -5.07
C GLY A 40 -6.06 -2.24 -3.81
N LEU A 41 -5.39 -2.83 -2.83
CA LEU A 41 -5.99 -3.24 -1.55
C LEU A 41 -6.47 -2.04 -0.73
N ILE A 42 -5.68 -0.96 -0.71
CA ILE A 42 -6.08 0.29 -0.05
C ILE A 42 -7.29 0.92 -0.77
N LYS A 43 -7.30 0.95 -2.11
CA LYS A 43 -8.44 1.45 -2.90
C LYS A 43 -9.71 0.62 -2.71
N SER A 44 -9.59 -0.70 -2.62
CA SER A 44 -10.72 -1.60 -2.40
C SER A 44 -11.50 -1.33 -1.11
N LYS A 45 -10.89 -0.66 -0.13
CA LYS A 45 -11.53 -0.25 1.13
C LYS A 45 -12.22 1.12 1.07
N GLY A 46 -12.32 1.73 -0.12
CA GLY A 46 -13.05 2.98 -0.31
C GLY A 46 -12.37 4.21 0.30
N VAL A 47 -11.04 4.22 0.41
CA VAL A 47 -10.34 5.37 0.99
C VAL A 47 -10.33 6.57 0.03
N SER A 48 -10.54 7.76 0.57
CA SER A 48 -10.49 9.03 -0.19
C SER A 48 -9.07 9.43 -0.58
N ASN A 49 -8.07 9.12 0.25
CA ASN A 49 -6.67 9.45 -0.01
C ASN A 49 -5.75 8.25 0.26
N VAL A 50 -5.31 7.60 -0.83
CA VAL A 50 -4.44 6.43 -0.80
C VAL A 50 -3.06 6.77 -0.20
N ALA A 51 -2.46 7.90 -0.60
CA ALA A 51 -1.12 8.29 -0.13
C ALA A 51 -1.10 8.57 1.38
N GLN A 52 -2.12 9.23 1.91
CA GLN A 52 -2.25 9.44 3.36
C GLN A 52 -2.37 8.11 4.11
N LYS A 53 -3.24 7.20 3.63
CA LYS A 53 -3.40 5.88 4.27
C LYS A 53 -2.11 5.07 4.19
N MET A 54 -1.42 5.09 3.06
CA MET A 54 -0.16 4.37 2.87
C MET A 54 0.93 4.90 3.80
N ARG A 55 1.06 6.21 4.00
CA ARG A 55 1.99 6.80 4.99
C ARG A 55 1.69 6.39 6.44
N LEU A 56 0.42 6.31 6.81
CA LEU A 56 0.00 5.85 8.14
C LEU A 56 0.37 4.37 8.35
N LEU A 57 0.06 3.54 7.36
CA LEU A 57 0.34 2.11 7.38
C LEU A 57 1.85 1.81 7.33
N HIS A 58 2.62 2.59 6.56
CA HIS A 58 4.06 2.42 6.42
C HIS A 58 4.83 2.61 7.74
N ARG A 59 4.34 3.50 8.62
CA ARG A 59 4.97 3.75 9.93
C ARG A 59 4.67 2.67 10.98
N SER A 60 3.77 1.71 10.72
CA SER A 60 3.37 0.72 11.73
C SER A 60 2.84 -0.57 11.13
N ALA A 61 3.63 -1.65 11.22
CA ALA A 61 3.20 -2.99 10.80
C ALA A 61 1.93 -3.47 11.53
N ARG A 62 1.76 -3.11 12.81
CA ARG A 62 0.55 -3.45 13.57
C ARG A 62 -0.72 -2.85 12.96
N LEU A 63 -0.66 -1.62 12.45
CA LEU A 63 -1.78 -0.98 11.76
C LEU A 63 -2.06 -1.66 10.41
N VAL A 64 -1.04 -2.19 9.73
CA VAL A 64 -1.23 -2.99 8.51
C VAL A 64 -2.01 -4.26 8.83
N PHE A 65 -1.60 -5.01 9.85
CA PHE A 65 -2.31 -6.24 10.23
C PHE A 65 -3.73 -5.96 10.72
N ASP A 66 -3.92 -4.90 11.48
CA ASP A 66 -5.25 -4.47 11.92
C ASP A 66 -6.13 -4.07 10.72
N TYR A 67 -5.56 -3.30 9.77
CA TYR A 67 -6.24 -2.93 8.55
C TYR A 67 -6.59 -4.15 7.69
N LEU A 68 -5.76 -5.19 7.69
CA LEU A 68 -6.02 -6.47 7.03
C LEU A 68 -6.97 -7.39 7.83
N ARG A 69 -7.43 -6.98 9.02
CA ARG A 69 -8.24 -7.77 9.94
C ARG A 69 -7.56 -9.07 10.38
N MET A 70 -6.24 -9.05 10.47
CA MET A 70 -5.40 -10.18 10.88
C MET A 70 -5.08 -10.16 12.38
N THR A 71 -5.52 -9.15 13.12
CA THR A 71 -5.31 -9.05 14.58
C THR A 71 -6.63 -9.27 15.32
N LYS A 72 -6.57 -9.78 16.55
CA LYS A 72 -7.79 -9.94 17.38
C LYS A 72 -8.50 -8.60 17.68
N ASN A 73 -7.76 -7.49 17.66
CA ASN A 73 -8.27 -6.13 17.95
C ASN A 73 -9.10 -5.53 16.80
N SER A 74 -9.00 -6.07 15.58
CA SER A 74 -9.76 -5.58 14.42
C SER A 74 -11.14 -6.24 14.28
N CYS A 75 -11.42 -7.28 15.08
CA CYS A 75 -12.74 -7.92 15.15
C CYS A 75 -13.68 -7.28 16.19
N THR A 76 -13.17 -6.45 17.10
CA THR A 76 -13.95 -5.88 18.22
C THR A 76 -14.67 -4.58 17.87
N LEU A 77 -14.41 -3.97 16.70
CA LEU A 77 -15.02 -2.69 16.30
C LEU A 77 -16.35 -2.80 15.54
N ASN A 78 -16.83 -4.02 15.26
CA ASN A 78 -18.11 -4.25 14.56
C ASN A 78 -19.20 -4.86 15.47
N GLY A 79 -19.04 -4.78 16.79
CA GLY A 79 -20.00 -5.29 17.77
C GLY A 79 -20.33 -4.24 18.83
N ALA A 80 -21.08 -3.22 18.44
CA ALA A 80 -21.84 -2.34 19.32
C ALA A 80 -23.11 -1.90 18.59
#